data_AF-Q8IKX0-F1
#
_entry.id   AF-Q8IKX0-F1
#
_cell.length_a   1.000
_cell.length_b   1.000
_cell.length_c   1.000
_cell.angle_alpha   90.00
_cell.angle_beta   90.00
_cell.angle_gamma   90.00
#
_symmetry.space_group_name_H-M   'P 1'
#
loop_
_entity.id
_entity.type
_entity.pdbx_description
1 polymer ?
#
loop_
_entity_poly.entity_id
_entity_poly.type
_entity_poly.pdbx_seq_one_letter_code
_entity_poly.pdbx_strand_id
1 'polypeptide(L)'
;MAFFLQFPKEGFFFFFSSFKRSCNNNIHFLLYKKRNIACLCAKKYYYSNIDCVIDNPKKRPTLILHEKCVKSVINGFPWLYSKDIKNAEELYIYSPCLVNIKDEYNENIGVGIYNRNSIISSRLLSRNINEHINEEFFNIRIRKAYEKRLELFHNENFFRVVNAESDFLPGIIIDKYNKLVCVQINASGMDILLPVIMKSIENVLNPNIIIIKNDNKIRKLEKLPMKKEIYKGIYKSPIEVQENGITFFVDILKGQKTGWYYDQRYNRTMLISYCKDKNVLDLFSYVGSFGITLAYYGAKEVTCVDSSYSAIQNGLHAAQYNNVLDKINFVHGCARNFLHVCLNVQILLHDNKGKNIKNVFDDTSSISKNTLDLKEQKNKVLLQNNKINLNNEEHLINSNVHMKLEQSNTHISFDDKIKKKTSNDNLLQVIKENNHNFESVINEKLLTDIKNLSIYEKKKTDVYIEDIEFLLSKSNNYKFFQKTYDVILIDPPPLARNNYCLPSALKIYEKLLYVSFRIIQKPGYVFVSSCNRLIGYDKLLLCIKRALKWSKCEGTIIGEGRISSDHPIHISLPETKYLTSILLMIT
;
A
#
# COMPACT_ATOMS: atom_id res chain seq x y z
N MET A 1 -20.59 -20.73 -49.43
CA MET A 1 -19.74 -21.57 -50.30
C MET A 1 -18.41 -21.77 -49.59
N ALA A 2 -18.00 -23.02 -49.36
CA ALA A 2 -16.64 -23.36 -48.96
C ALA A 2 -15.90 -23.91 -50.19
N PHE A 3 -14.59 -23.70 -50.30
CA PHE A 3 -13.65 -24.76 -50.67
C PHE A 3 -12.19 -24.35 -50.36
N PHE A 4 -11.36 -25.36 -50.10
CA PHE A 4 -9.92 -25.28 -49.78
C PHE A 4 -9.06 -24.92 -51.01
N LEU A 5 -7.79 -24.55 -50.77
CA LEU A 5 -6.62 -25.08 -51.49
C LEU A 5 -5.34 -24.92 -50.63
N GLN A 6 -4.29 -25.74 -50.89
CA GLN A 6 -3.20 -26.05 -49.95
C GLN A 6 -1.86 -26.34 -50.68
N PHE A 7 -0.74 -26.35 -49.93
CA PHE A 7 0.61 -26.93 -50.26
C PHE A 7 1.60 -26.12 -51.16
N PRO A 8 2.93 -26.46 -51.21
CA PRO A 8 3.84 -27.11 -50.23
C PRO A 8 5.23 -26.40 -50.05
N LYS A 9 6.30 -27.17 -49.72
CA LYS A 9 7.60 -26.80 -49.10
C LYS A 9 8.81 -26.85 -50.06
N GLU A 10 9.89 -26.16 -49.68
CA GLU A 10 11.33 -26.54 -49.82
C GLU A 10 12.23 -25.58 -48.98
N GLY A 11 13.53 -25.78 -48.72
CA GLY A 11 14.38 -26.96 -48.92
C GLY A 11 15.90 -26.69 -49.09
N PHE A 12 16.70 -26.50 -48.03
CA PHE A 12 18.18 -26.38 -48.14
C PHE A 12 18.97 -26.92 -46.93
N PHE A 13 20.09 -27.60 -47.20
CA PHE A 13 21.00 -28.27 -46.24
C PHE A 13 22.45 -27.85 -46.56
N PHE A 14 23.31 -27.68 -45.54
CA PHE A 14 24.76 -27.64 -45.75
C PHE A 14 25.49 -28.31 -44.58
N PHE A 15 26.49 -29.14 -44.92
CA PHE A 15 27.25 -29.98 -44.01
C PHE A 15 28.57 -29.29 -43.62
N PHE A 16 28.97 -29.36 -42.35
CA PHE A 16 30.38 -29.24 -41.96
C PHE A 16 30.70 -30.18 -40.81
N SER A 17 31.90 -30.74 -40.83
CA SER A 17 32.28 -31.97 -40.13
C SER A 17 32.96 -31.72 -38.78
N SER A 18 32.70 -32.65 -37.86
CA SER A 18 33.69 -33.26 -36.97
C SER A 18 34.73 -32.37 -36.26
N PHE A 19 34.39 -31.87 -35.06
CA PHE A 19 35.37 -31.81 -33.97
C PHE A 19 34.71 -32.11 -32.61
N LYS A 20 35.24 -33.08 -31.87
CA LYS A 20 34.78 -33.46 -30.52
C LYS A 20 35.50 -32.62 -29.45
N ARG A 21 34.76 -32.33 -28.37
CA ARG A 21 35.20 -31.68 -27.12
C ARG A 21 35.66 -30.21 -27.24
N SER A 22 34.81 -29.29 -26.77
CA SER A 22 35.23 -27.99 -26.25
C SER A 22 34.46 -27.67 -24.97
N CYS A 23 35.17 -27.25 -23.94
CA CYS A 23 34.59 -26.36 -22.93
C CYS A 23 34.18 -25.06 -23.62
N ASN A 24 33.08 -24.40 -23.23
CA ASN A 24 33.05 -22.96 -22.96
C ASN A 24 31.69 -22.40 -22.55
N ASN A 25 31.78 -21.27 -21.86
CA ASN A 25 30.72 -20.37 -21.46
C ASN A 25 29.87 -19.80 -22.63
N ASN A 26 28.78 -19.09 -22.28
CA ASN A 26 28.14 -18.03 -23.08
C ASN A 26 27.18 -18.39 -24.24
N ILE A 27 26.31 -19.39 -24.09
CA ILE A 27 25.17 -19.60 -25.03
C ILE A 27 23.80 -19.11 -24.50
N HIS A 28 23.61 -19.01 -23.18
CA HIS A 28 22.29 -18.66 -22.61
C HIS A 28 21.90 -17.16 -22.67
N PHE A 29 22.79 -16.27 -23.13
CA PHE A 29 22.53 -14.82 -23.17
C PHE A 29 21.89 -14.32 -24.48
N LEU A 30 21.99 -15.06 -25.59
CA LEU A 30 21.49 -14.59 -26.90
C LEU A 30 19.99 -14.80 -27.13
N LEU A 31 19.35 -15.77 -26.47
CA LEU A 31 17.91 -16.02 -26.64
C LEU A 31 17.01 -14.97 -25.98
N TYR A 32 17.55 -14.19 -25.03
CA TYR A 32 16.78 -13.12 -24.36
C TYR A 32 16.71 -11.82 -25.18
N LYS A 33 17.61 -11.61 -26.16
CA LYS A 33 17.71 -10.32 -26.89
C LYS A 33 16.85 -10.25 -28.16
N LYS A 34 16.50 -11.38 -28.77
CA LYS A 34 15.69 -11.42 -30.02
C LYS A 34 14.18 -11.19 -29.84
N ARG A 35 13.65 -11.12 -28.62
CA ARG A 35 12.21 -10.87 -28.37
C ARG A 35 11.79 -9.39 -28.35
N ASN A 36 12.73 -8.45 -28.35
CA ASN A 36 12.44 -7.02 -28.15
C ASN A 36 12.17 -6.19 -29.43
N ILE A 37 12.17 -6.79 -30.63
CA ILE A 37 12.09 -6.04 -31.90
C ILE A 37 10.72 -6.15 -32.61
N ALA A 38 9.82 -7.03 -32.15
CA ALA A 38 8.48 -7.21 -32.74
C ALA A 38 7.35 -6.38 -32.09
N CYS A 39 7.67 -5.45 -31.17
CA CYS A 39 6.71 -4.92 -30.19
C CYS A 39 6.08 -3.55 -30.51
N LEU A 40 5.84 -3.24 -31.79
CA LEU A 40 5.20 -1.96 -32.19
C LEU A 40 3.81 -2.11 -32.81
N CYS A 41 3.53 -3.16 -33.59
CA CYS A 41 2.18 -3.40 -34.16
C CYS A 41 1.37 -4.49 -33.42
N ALA A 42 1.98 -5.32 -32.57
CA ALA A 42 1.29 -6.39 -31.82
C ALA A 42 0.46 -5.89 -30.61
N LYS A 43 0.43 -4.56 -30.36
CA LYS A 43 -0.09 -3.95 -29.12
C LYS A 43 -1.60 -4.13 -28.85
N LYS A 44 -2.38 -4.62 -29.82
CA LYS A 44 -3.84 -4.85 -29.68
C LYS A 44 -4.25 -6.30 -29.34
N TYR A 45 -3.31 -7.26 -29.34
CA TYR A 45 -3.66 -8.71 -29.38
C TYR A 45 -2.99 -9.61 -28.32
N TYR A 46 -2.50 -9.08 -27.19
CA TYR A 46 -1.73 -9.90 -26.23
C TYR A 46 -2.55 -10.98 -25.48
N TYR A 47 -3.88 -10.87 -25.42
CA TYR A 47 -4.77 -11.85 -24.79
C TYR A 47 -5.79 -12.51 -25.75
N SER A 48 -5.99 -11.96 -26.95
CA SER A 48 -7.06 -12.39 -27.87
C SER A 48 -6.70 -13.59 -28.75
N ASN A 49 -5.42 -14.00 -28.78
CA ASN A 49 -4.94 -15.16 -29.57
C ASN A 49 -4.41 -16.31 -28.67
N ILE A 50 -4.83 -16.35 -27.40
CA ILE A 50 -4.64 -17.53 -26.55
C ILE A 50 -5.99 -18.24 -26.49
N ASP A 51 -6.14 -19.29 -27.29
CA ASP A 51 -7.22 -20.27 -27.08
C ASP A 51 -7.22 -20.66 -25.60
N CYS A 52 -8.39 -20.61 -24.98
CA CYS A 52 -8.53 -20.75 -23.53
C CYS A 52 -7.74 -21.97 -23.07
N VAL A 53 -6.82 -21.81 -22.09
CA VAL A 53 -6.02 -22.92 -21.58
C VAL A 53 -6.95 -23.93 -20.93
N ILE A 54 -7.37 -24.95 -21.70
CA ILE A 54 -8.30 -25.98 -21.23
C ILE A 54 -7.53 -26.90 -20.30
N ASP A 55 -7.67 -26.65 -19.01
CA ASP A 55 -7.13 -27.49 -17.97
C ASP A 55 -7.69 -28.92 -18.04
N ASN A 56 -6.77 -29.89 -18.00
CA ASN A 56 -7.07 -31.32 -18.06
C ASN A 56 -6.34 -32.02 -16.89
N PRO A 57 -7.07 -32.46 -15.85
CA PRO A 57 -6.50 -33.10 -14.66
C PRO A 57 -5.50 -34.23 -14.94
N LYS A 58 -5.75 -35.03 -15.98
CA LYS A 58 -4.89 -36.17 -16.36
C LYS A 58 -3.59 -35.77 -17.07
N LYS A 59 -3.49 -34.53 -17.55
CA LYS A 59 -2.33 -34.00 -18.29
C LYS A 59 -1.49 -33.02 -17.47
N ARG A 60 -1.88 -32.70 -16.22
CA ARG A 60 -1.06 -31.80 -15.38
C ARG A 60 0.23 -32.51 -14.96
N PRO A 61 1.38 -31.81 -14.97
CA PRO A 61 2.60 -32.34 -14.37
C PRO A 61 2.41 -32.57 -12.85
N THR A 62 3.12 -33.56 -12.32
CA THR A 62 3.05 -33.94 -10.90
C THR A 62 4.15 -33.25 -10.10
N LEU A 63 3.76 -32.57 -9.03
CA LEU A 63 4.64 -31.96 -8.03
C LEU A 63 4.67 -32.87 -6.81
N ILE A 64 5.85 -33.39 -6.49
CA ILE A 64 6.09 -34.28 -5.34
C ILE A 64 6.59 -33.44 -4.16
N LEU A 65 5.88 -33.53 -3.04
CA LEU A 65 6.22 -32.87 -1.79
C LEU A 65 7.20 -33.68 -0.96
N HIS A 66 8.00 -32.97 -0.16
CA HIS A 66 8.72 -33.59 0.95
C HIS A 66 7.79 -33.93 2.12
N GLU A 67 7.93 -35.13 2.68
CA GLU A 67 7.09 -35.65 3.77
C GLU A 67 6.90 -34.64 4.92
N LYS A 68 7.98 -33.92 5.28
CA LYS A 68 8.01 -32.92 6.37
C LYS A 68 6.96 -31.80 6.24
N CYS A 69 6.54 -31.42 5.04
CA CYS A 69 5.51 -30.37 4.87
C CYS A 69 4.09 -30.93 4.78
N VAL A 70 3.92 -32.21 4.42
CA VAL A 70 2.62 -32.84 4.09
C VAL A 70 1.60 -32.65 5.21
N LYS A 71 1.99 -32.90 6.47
CA LYS A 71 1.12 -32.69 7.64
C LYS A 71 0.60 -31.25 7.77
N SER A 72 1.44 -30.26 7.50
CA SER A 72 1.05 -28.83 7.54
C SER A 72 0.08 -28.49 6.42
N VAL A 73 0.34 -29.03 5.21
CA VAL A 73 -0.52 -28.85 4.03
C VAL A 73 -1.88 -29.51 4.25
N ILE A 74 -1.94 -30.73 4.81
CA ILE A 74 -3.19 -31.41 5.17
C ILE A 74 -3.98 -30.58 6.20
N ASN A 75 -3.30 -30.02 7.21
CA ASN A 75 -3.88 -29.10 8.21
C ASN A 75 -4.24 -27.69 7.67
N GLY A 76 -4.27 -27.52 6.35
CA GLY A 76 -4.82 -26.35 5.66
C GLY A 76 -3.81 -25.26 5.33
N PHE A 77 -2.50 -25.45 5.56
CA PHE A 77 -1.50 -24.50 5.08
C PHE A 77 -1.46 -24.51 3.54
N PRO A 78 -1.79 -23.40 2.85
CA PRO A 78 -2.01 -23.43 1.39
C PRO A 78 -0.74 -23.17 0.58
N TRP A 79 0.36 -22.75 1.21
CA TRP A 79 1.62 -22.41 0.55
C TRP A 79 2.60 -23.57 0.59
N LEU A 80 3.35 -23.72 -0.49
CA LEU A 80 4.43 -24.68 -0.64
C LEU A 80 5.70 -23.90 -1.01
N TYR A 81 6.72 -23.98 -0.17
CA TYR A 81 7.97 -23.27 -0.41
C TYR A 81 8.86 -24.04 -1.40
N SER A 82 9.81 -23.36 -2.04
CA SER A 82 10.76 -24.00 -2.97
C SER A 82 11.50 -25.21 -2.37
N LYS A 83 11.81 -25.15 -1.07
CA LYS A 83 12.46 -26.21 -0.28
C LYS A 83 11.56 -27.42 0.03
N ASP A 84 10.25 -27.29 -0.17
CA ASP A 84 9.26 -28.33 0.15
C ASP A 84 8.98 -29.25 -1.06
N ILE A 85 9.58 -28.95 -2.22
CA ILE A 85 9.33 -29.62 -3.50
C ILE A 85 10.51 -30.53 -3.84
N LYS A 86 10.26 -31.84 -3.90
CA LYS A 86 11.27 -32.88 -4.12
C LYS A 86 11.73 -32.96 -5.58
N ASN A 87 10.81 -32.78 -6.54
CA ASN A 87 11.07 -32.97 -7.97
C ASN A 87 11.11 -31.65 -8.79
N ALA A 88 11.61 -30.56 -8.20
CA ALA A 88 11.58 -29.23 -8.81
C ALA A 88 12.30 -29.11 -10.17
N GLU A 89 13.27 -29.99 -10.45
CA GLU A 89 14.00 -30.03 -11.73
C GLU A 89 13.14 -30.60 -12.88
N GLU A 90 12.34 -31.64 -12.62
CA GLU A 90 11.40 -32.22 -13.59
C GLU A 90 10.34 -31.20 -14.03
N LEU A 91 9.98 -30.28 -13.13
CA LEU A 91 8.99 -29.23 -13.37
C LEU A 91 9.54 -28.00 -14.12
N TYR A 92 10.85 -27.95 -14.43
CA TYR A 92 11.53 -26.78 -15.01
C TYR A 92 10.79 -26.24 -16.26
N ILE A 93 10.50 -27.12 -17.21
CA ILE A 93 9.97 -26.74 -18.54
C ILE A 93 8.49 -26.34 -18.52
N TYR A 94 7.76 -26.75 -17.49
CA TYR A 94 6.33 -26.46 -17.36
C TYR A 94 6.08 -25.10 -16.67
N SER A 95 7.05 -24.57 -15.93
CA SER A 95 6.82 -23.44 -15.05
C SER A 95 6.66 -22.08 -15.80
N PRO A 96 5.63 -21.27 -15.49
CA PRO A 96 4.56 -21.52 -14.52
C PRO A 96 3.40 -22.34 -15.09
N CYS A 97 2.76 -23.17 -14.26
CA CYS A 97 1.67 -24.06 -14.68
C CYS A 97 0.71 -24.42 -13.53
N LEU A 98 -0.34 -25.17 -13.86
CA LEU A 98 -1.07 -25.99 -12.89
C LEU A 98 -0.34 -27.32 -12.67
N VAL A 99 -0.39 -27.84 -11.46
CA VAL A 99 0.23 -29.11 -11.04
C VAL A 99 -0.75 -29.95 -10.24
N ASN A 100 -0.66 -31.27 -10.39
CA ASN A 100 -1.19 -32.22 -9.42
C ASN A 100 -0.17 -32.38 -8.30
N ILE A 101 -0.58 -32.24 -7.04
CA ILE A 101 0.30 -32.29 -5.88
C ILE A 101 0.16 -33.65 -5.21
N LYS A 102 1.29 -34.31 -4.98
CA LYS A 102 1.41 -35.60 -4.29
C LYS A 102 2.49 -35.58 -3.23
N ASP A 103 2.49 -36.56 -2.32
CA ASP A 103 3.62 -36.80 -1.41
C ASP A 103 4.63 -37.81 -1.96
N GLU A 104 5.63 -38.16 -1.14
CA GLU A 104 6.68 -39.13 -1.48
C GLU A 104 6.17 -40.57 -1.64
N TYR A 105 4.97 -40.87 -1.12
CA TYR A 105 4.30 -42.18 -1.20
C TYR A 105 3.27 -42.24 -2.35
N ASN A 106 3.24 -41.20 -3.22
CA ASN A 106 2.35 -41.06 -4.37
C ASN A 106 0.85 -40.86 -4.00
N GLU A 107 0.57 -40.51 -2.73
CA GLU A 107 -0.77 -40.13 -2.27
C GLU A 107 -1.18 -38.74 -2.79
N ASN A 108 -2.47 -38.57 -3.06
CA ASN A 108 -2.99 -37.35 -3.68
C ASN A 108 -3.26 -36.26 -2.64
N ILE A 109 -2.57 -35.13 -2.75
CA ILE A 109 -2.73 -33.97 -1.84
C ILE A 109 -3.67 -32.91 -2.43
N GLY A 110 -3.67 -32.76 -3.77
CA GLY A 110 -4.59 -31.85 -4.46
C GLY A 110 -4.08 -31.27 -5.78
N VAL A 111 -4.53 -30.05 -6.09
CA VAL A 111 -4.17 -29.27 -7.30
C VAL A 111 -3.62 -27.92 -6.85
N GLY A 112 -2.57 -27.42 -7.49
CA GLY A 112 -2.04 -26.09 -7.20
C GLY A 112 -1.51 -25.36 -8.44
N ILE A 113 -1.21 -24.07 -8.27
CA ILE A 113 -0.39 -23.30 -9.21
C ILE A 113 1.09 -23.42 -8.83
N TYR A 114 1.98 -23.61 -9.80
CA TYR A 114 3.43 -23.71 -9.61
C TYR A 114 4.21 -22.61 -10.33
N ASN A 115 5.22 -22.04 -9.66
CA ASN A 115 6.21 -21.10 -10.19
C ASN A 115 7.59 -21.34 -9.56
N ARG A 116 8.52 -21.91 -10.32
CA ARG A 116 9.90 -22.18 -9.89
C ARG A 116 10.70 -20.95 -9.48
N ASN A 117 10.27 -19.75 -9.90
CA ASN A 117 10.97 -18.50 -9.58
C ASN A 117 10.53 -17.88 -8.24
N SER A 118 9.41 -18.34 -7.69
CA SER A 118 8.85 -17.81 -6.44
C SER A 118 9.33 -18.63 -5.24
N ILE A 119 9.62 -17.96 -4.12
CA ILE A 119 9.95 -18.64 -2.86
C ILE A 119 8.75 -19.47 -2.37
N ILE A 120 7.52 -18.96 -2.58
CA ILE A 120 6.27 -19.71 -2.46
C ILE A 120 6.03 -20.36 -3.83
N SER A 121 6.78 -21.44 -4.10
CA SER A 121 6.83 -22.07 -5.41
C SER A 121 5.53 -22.75 -5.81
N SER A 122 4.68 -23.15 -4.87
CA SER A 122 3.31 -23.57 -5.20
C SER A 122 2.28 -23.06 -4.21
N ARG A 123 1.03 -22.91 -4.68
CA ARG A 123 -0.13 -22.52 -3.87
C ARG A 123 -1.30 -23.44 -4.19
N LEU A 124 -1.83 -24.10 -3.16
CA LEU A 124 -2.93 -25.06 -3.26
C LEU A 124 -4.22 -24.35 -3.71
N LEU A 125 -4.86 -24.91 -4.74
CA LEU A 125 -6.17 -24.51 -5.23
C LEU A 125 -7.26 -25.44 -4.70
N SER A 126 -7.05 -26.75 -4.78
CA SER A 126 -8.05 -27.76 -4.43
C SER A 126 -7.44 -28.98 -3.77
N ARG A 127 -8.26 -29.74 -3.03
CA ARG A 127 -7.94 -31.10 -2.56
C ARG A 127 -8.29 -32.17 -3.59
N ASN A 128 -9.26 -31.89 -4.46
CA ASN A 128 -9.69 -32.86 -5.47
C ASN A 128 -8.76 -32.75 -6.69
N ILE A 129 -7.87 -33.72 -6.85
CA ILE A 129 -6.97 -33.82 -8.01
C ILE A 129 -7.73 -33.78 -9.36
N ASN A 130 -8.97 -34.25 -9.40
CA ASN A 130 -9.81 -34.30 -10.60
C ASN A 130 -10.64 -33.02 -10.84
N GLU A 131 -10.63 -32.03 -9.94
CA GLU A 131 -11.36 -30.78 -10.15
C GLU A 131 -10.70 -29.97 -11.28
N HIS A 132 -11.48 -29.59 -12.31
CA HIS A 132 -10.99 -28.75 -13.41
C HIS A 132 -10.90 -27.29 -12.97
N ILE A 133 -9.76 -26.64 -13.21
CA ILE A 133 -9.53 -25.22 -12.91
C ILE A 133 -9.97 -24.38 -14.13
N ASN A 134 -11.27 -24.36 -14.36
CA ASN A 134 -11.91 -23.72 -15.51
C ASN A 134 -12.78 -22.51 -15.08
N GLU A 135 -13.58 -21.99 -16.00
CA GLU A 135 -14.47 -20.85 -15.75
C GLU A 135 -15.47 -21.13 -14.61
N GLU A 136 -15.96 -22.36 -14.49
CA GLU A 136 -16.93 -22.72 -13.44
C GLU A 136 -16.29 -22.78 -12.05
N PHE A 137 -15.07 -23.30 -11.94
CA PHE A 137 -14.28 -23.24 -10.70
C PHE A 137 -14.14 -21.79 -10.18
N PHE A 138 -13.85 -20.85 -11.08
CA PHE A 138 -13.75 -19.43 -10.71
C PHE A 138 -15.12 -18.80 -10.46
N ASN A 139 -16.17 -19.16 -11.23
CA ASN A 139 -17.55 -18.71 -10.99
C ASN A 139 -17.99 -19.02 -9.55
N ILE A 140 -17.86 -20.29 -9.13
CA ILE A 140 -18.27 -20.76 -7.80
C ILE A 140 -17.54 -19.99 -6.70
N ARG A 141 -16.22 -19.83 -6.81
CA ARG A 141 -15.40 -19.17 -5.76
C ARG A 141 -15.64 -17.66 -5.69
N ILE A 142 -15.69 -16.98 -6.83
CA ILE A 142 -15.97 -15.53 -6.86
C ILE A 142 -17.40 -15.25 -6.38
N ARG A 143 -18.38 -16.08 -6.77
CA ARG A 143 -19.77 -15.97 -6.31
C ARG A 143 -19.88 -16.12 -4.80
N LYS A 144 -19.34 -17.20 -4.24
CA LYS A 144 -19.33 -17.43 -2.78
C LYS A 144 -18.62 -16.30 -2.01
N ALA A 145 -17.53 -15.78 -2.55
CA ALA A 145 -16.82 -14.66 -1.95
C ALA A 145 -17.65 -13.36 -2.00
N TYR A 146 -18.37 -13.12 -3.10
CA TYR A 146 -19.23 -11.96 -3.34
C TYR A 146 -20.50 -11.97 -2.47
N GLU A 147 -21.24 -13.08 -2.43
CA GLU A 147 -22.46 -13.27 -1.63
C GLU A 147 -22.18 -12.98 -0.15
N LYS A 148 -21.08 -13.53 0.39
CA LYS A 148 -20.60 -13.23 1.74
C LYS A 148 -20.38 -11.73 2.02
N ARG A 149 -20.03 -10.91 1.02
CA ARG A 149 -19.90 -9.45 1.23
C ARG A 149 -21.24 -8.73 1.10
N LEU A 150 -22.16 -9.21 0.25
CA LEU A 150 -23.51 -8.65 0.18
C LEU A 150 -24.25 -8.82 1.53
N GLU A 151 -24.07 -9.96 2.21
CA GLU A 151 -24.55 -10.21 3.58
C GLU A 151 -23.91 -9.30 4.65
N LEU A 152 -22.73 -8.75 4.40
CA LEU A 152 -22.01 -7.89 5.35
C LEU A 152 -22.24 -6.39 5.08
N PHE A 153 -22.51 -6.02 3.83
CA PHE A 153 -22.58 -4.64 3.35
C PHE A 153 -23.86 -4.38 2.53
N HIS A 154 -25.01 -4.74 3.11
CA HIS A 154 -26.35 -4.66 2.50
C HIS A 154 -26.64 -3.39 1.66
N ASN A 155 -26.16 -2.23 2.14
CA ASN A 155 -26.45 -0.92 1.53
C ASN A 155 -25.32 -0.38 0.63
N GLU A 156 -24.19 -1.09 0.51
CA GLU A 156 -22.98 -0.57 -0.14
C GLU A 156 -22.33 -1.60 -1.08
N ASN A 157 -22.40 -1.36 -2.39
CA ASN A 157 -21.66 -2.14 -3.39
C ASN A 157 -20.16 -1.75 -3.47
N PHE A 158 -19.54 -1.46 -2.33
CA PHE A 158 -18.21 -0.87 -2.17
C PHE A 158 -17.38 -1.69 -1.17
N PHE A 159 -16.67 -2.73 -1.62
CA PHE A 159 -15.91 -3.62 -0.75
C PHE A 159 -14.90 -4.48 -1.53
N ARG A 160 -14.00 -5.15 -0.79
CA ARG A 160 -13.19 -6.24 -1.33
C ARG A 160 -14.01 -7.51 -1.55
N VAL A 161 -14.23 -7.88 -2.80
CA VAL A 161 -14.91 -9.13 -3.19
C VAL A 161 -14.04 -10.34 -2.88
N VAL A 162 -12.76 -10.30 -3.27
CA VAL A 162 -11.80 -11.42 -3.12
C VAL A 162 -10.52 -10.91 -2.48
N ASN A 163 -10.10 -11.57 -1.40
CA ASN A 163 -8.88 -11.29 -0.63
C ASN A 163 -7.90 -12.48 -0.67
N ALA A 164 -7.48 -12.85 -1.89
CA ALA A 164 -6.44 -13.83 -2.19
C ALA A 164 -6.66 -15.21 -1.54
N GLU A 165 -5.67 -15.73 -0.83
CA GLU A 165 -5.70 -17.03 -0.13
C GLU A 165 -6.93 -17.18 0.78
N SER A 166 -7.37 -16.11 1.44
CA SER A 166 -8.49 -16.14 2.38
C SER A 166 -9.88 -16.36 1.75
N ASP A 167 -9.98 -16.23 0.43
CA ASP A 167 -11.16 -16.60 -0.36
C ASP A 167 -10.83 -17.75 -1.34
N PHE A 168 -9.79 -18.53 -1.05
CA PHE A 168 -9.31 -19.67 -1.82
C PHE A 168 -8.95 -19.35 -3.28
N LEU A 169 -8.53 -18.10 -3.55
CA LEU A 169 -8.10 -17.63 -4.86
C LEU A 169 -6.69 -17.01 -4.76
N PRO A 170 -5.65 -17.82 -4.50
CA PRO A 170 -4.32 -17.34 -4.11
C PRO A 170 -3.73 -16.33 -5.09
N GLY A 171 -3.30 -15.19 -4.57
CA GLY A 171 -2.76 -14.07 -5.36
C GLY A 171 -3.78 -13.23 -6.14
N ILE A 172 -5.09 -13.54 -6.11
CA ILE A 172 -6.15 -12.72 -6.74
C ILE A 172 -6.71 -11.72 -5.73
N ILE A 173 -6.76 -10.44 -6.08
CA ILE A 173 -7.48 -9.40 -5.33
C ILE A 173 -8.53 -8.78 -6.25
N ILE A 174 -9.75 -8.63 -5.77
CA ILE A 174 -10.86 -8.00 -6.50
C ILE A 174 -11.54 -7.01 -5.57
N ASP A 175 -11.47 -5.73 -5.90
CA ASP A 175 -12.17 -4.64 -5.20
C ASP A 175 -13.28 -4.08 -6.09
N LYS A 176 -14.48 -3.92 -5.52
CA LYS A 176 -15.67 -3.42 -6.22
C LYS A 176 -15.94 -1.97 -5.81
N TYR A 177 -16.31 -1.17 -6.81
CA TYR A 177 -16.72 0.23 -6.69
C TYR A 177 -18.02 0.39 -7.47
N ASN A 178 -19.13 -0.07 -6.87
CA ASN A 178 -20.42 -0.23 -7.52
C ASN A 178 -20.34 -1.07 -8.83
N LYS A 179 -20.43 -0.44 -10.00
CA LYS A 179 -20.34 -1.09 -11.32
C LYS A 179 -18.93 -1.14 -11.91
N LEU A 180 -17.93 -0.58 -11.22
CA LEU A 180 -16.52 -0.75 -11.55
C LEU A 180 -15.90 -1.84 -10.69
N VAL A 181 -14.99 -2.63 -11.28
CA VAL A 181 -14.17 -3.62 -10.56
C VAL A 181 -12.68 -3.38 -10.85
N CYS A 182 -11.87 -3.32 -9.79
CA CYS A 182 -10.42 -3.27 -9.87
C CYS A 182 -9.83 -4.63 -9.48
N VAL A 183 -9.02 -5.21 -10.35
CA VAL A 183 -8.42 -6.54 -10.19
C VAL A 183 -6.91 -6.45 -10.09
N GLN A 184 -6.33 -7.20 -9.16
CA GLN A 184 -4.88 -7.44 -9.11
C GLN A 184 -4.62 -8.94 -9.10
N ILE A 185 -3.74 -9.39 -9.99
CA ILE A 185 -3.18 -10.75 -10.00
C ILE A 185 -1.73 -10.65 -9.52
N ASN A 186 -1.37 -11.46 -8.53
CA ASN A 186 -0.07 -11.40 -7.85
C ASN A 186 0.67 -12.75 -7.81
N ALA A 187 0.13 -13.79 -8.45
CA ALA A 187 0.76 -15.12 -8.60
C ALA A 187 0.76 -15.53 -10.07
N SER A 188 1.88 -16.04 -10.60
CA SER A 188 2.03 -16.26 -12.05
C SER A 188 1.12 -17.34 -12.63
N GLY A 189 0.78 -18.36 -11.85
CA GLY A 189 -0.18 -19.38 -12.29
C GLY A 189 -1.60 -18.84 -12.48
N MET A 190 -2.01 -17.83 -11.71
CA MET A 190 -3.26 -17.10 -11.95
C MET A 190 -3.15 -16.13 -13.13
N ASP A 191 -1.95 -15.59 -13.41
CA ASP A 191 -1.72 -14.68 -14.54
C ASP A 191 -1.92 -15.41 -15.89
N ILE A 192 -1.58 -16.70 -15.95
CA ILE A 192 -1.88 -17.58 -17.11
C ILE A 192 -3.38 -17.79 -17.28
N LEU A 193 -4.12 -17.94 -16.18
CA LEU A 193 -5.56 -18.17 -16.16
C LEU A 193 -6.39 -16.88 -16.28
N LEU A 194 -5.73 -15.73 -16.47
CA LEU A 194 -6.37 -14.40 -16.53
C LEU A 194 -7.56 -14.33 -17.51
N PRO A 195 -7.53 -14.88 -18.75
CA PRO A 195 -8.69 -14.84 -19.64
C PRO A 195 -9.91 -15.58 -19.07
N VAL A 196 -9.69 -16.67 -18.34
CA VAL A 196 -10.75 -17.47 -17.70
C VAL A 196 -11.30 -16.71 -16.49
N ILE A 197 -10.41 -16.17 -15.64
CA ILE A 197 -10.76 -15.35 -14.47
C ILE A 197 -11.59 -14.12 -14.89
N MET A 198 -11.22 -13.44 -15.98
CA MET A 198 -11.96 -12.27 -16.48
C MET A 198 -13.39 -12.63 -16.90
N LYS A 199 -13.61 -13.75 -17.60
CA LYS A 199 -14.96 -14.23 -17.94
C LYS A 199 -15.80 -14.47 -16.68
N SER A 200 -15.25 -15.16 -15.68
CA SER A 200 -15.95 -15.38 -14.41
C SER A 200 -16.26 -14.08 -13.66
N ILE A 201 -15.37 -13.10 -13.69
CA ILE A 201 -15.62 -11.76 -13.13
C ILE A 201 -16.76 -11.06 -13.85
N GLU A 202 -16.82 -11.13 -15.18
CA GLU A 202 -17.91 -10.56 -15.96
C GLU A 202 -19.25 -11.25 -15.66
N ASN A 203 -19.28 -12.58 -15.66
CA ASN A 203 -20.47 -13.39 -15.40
C ASN A 203 -21.03 -13.19 -13.98
N VAL A 204 -20.16 -13.13 -12.96
CA VAL A 204 -20.60 -13.10 -11.55
C VAL A 204 -20.84 -11.68 -11.04
N LEU A 205 -19.99 -10.71 -11.38
CA LEU A 205 -20.04 -9.35 -10.81
C LEU A 205 -20.74 -8.32 -11.70
N ASN A 206 -21.04 -8.68 -12.95
CA ASN A 206 -21.64 -7.85 -14.00
C ASN A 206 -21.15 -6.37 -13.98
N PRO A 207 -19.83 -6.14 -14.21
CA PRO A 207 -19.24 -4.81 -14.19
C PRO A 207 -19.37 -4.08 -15.53
N ASN A 208 -19.60 -2.78 -15.47
CA ASN A 208 -19.54 -1.87 -16.61
C ASN A 208 -18.08 -1.51 -16.96
N ILE A 209 -17.20 -1.47 -15.94
CA ILE A 209 -15.79 -1.10 -16.08
C ILE A 209 -14.93 -2.13 -15.33
N ILE A 210 -13.88 -2.64 -15.99
CA ILE A 210 -12.86 -3.49 -15.36
C ILE A 210 -11.50 -2.81 -15.52
N ILE A 211 -10.78 -2.65 -14.42
CA ILE A 211 -9.39 -2.17 -14.38
C ILE A 211 -8.50 -3.31 -13.87
N ILE A 212 -7.42 -3.61 -14.59
CA ILE A 212 -6.37 -4.51 -14.13
C ILE A 212 -5.23 -3.63 -13.60
N LYS A 213 -5.05 -3.59 -12.28
CA LYS A 213 -4.04 -2.76 -11.59
C LYS A 213 -2.89 -3.62 -11.07
N ASN A 214 -2.21 -4.29 -11.99
CA ASN A 214 -1.06 -5.17 -11.75
C ASN A 214 0.24 -4.39 -11.51
N ASP A 215 0.25 -3.33 -10.69
CA ASP A 215 1.43 -2.51 -10.37
C ASP A 215 2.10 -2.83 -9.02
N ASN A 216 1.64 -3.89 -8.34
CA ASN A 216 2.22 -4.34 -7.09
C ASN A 216 3.65 -4.92 -7.28
N LYS A 217 4.60 -4.42 -6.47
CA LYS A 217 6.01 -4.82 -6.49
C LYS A 217 6.24 -6.33 -6.30
N ILE A 218 5.30 -7.05 -5.68
CA ILE A 218 5.36 -8.51 -5.52
C ILE A 218 5.44 -9.26 -6.85
N ARG A 219 4.85 -8.72 -7.93
CA ARG A 219 4.90 -9.32 -9.28
C ARG A 219 6.33 -9.51 -9.79
N LYS A 220 7.29 -8.69 -9.34
CA LYS A 220 8.72 -8.87 -9.67
C LYS A 220 9.32 -10.17 -9.11
N LEU A 221 8.83 -10.66 -7.97
CA LEU A 221 9.26 -11.94 -7.39
C LEU A 221 8.72 -13.12 -8.20
N GLU A 222 7.51 -12.99 -8.73
CA GLU A 222 6.87 -13.98 -9.61
C GLU A 222 7.35 -13.91 -11.08
N LYS A 223 8.29 -13.01 -11.40
CA LYS A 223 8.80 -12.69 -12.75
C LYS A 223 7.76 -12.14 -13.74
N LEU A 224 6.70 -11.52 -13.21
CA LEU A 224 5.63 -10.92 -14.01
C LEU A 224 5.89 -9.43 -14.29
N PRO A 225 5.44 -8.89 -15.45
CA PRO A 225 5.48 -7.46 -15.71
C PRO A 225 4.53 -6.71 -14.77
N MET A 226 4.91 -5.50 -14.38
CA MET A 226 4.00 -4.58 -13.69
C MET A 226 3.27 -3.72 -14.74
N LYS A 227 1.94 -3.73 -14.74
CA LYS A 227 1.12 -3.02 -15.74
C LYS A 227 -0.17 -2.50 -15.10
N LYS A 228 -0.70 -1.39 -15.63
CA LYS A 228 -2.05 -0.92 -15.38
C LYS A 228 -2.78 -0.80 -16.71
N GLU A 229 -4.02 -1.28 -16.78
CA GLU A 229 -4.85 -1.13 -17.97
C GLU A 229 -6.35 -1.12 -17.63
N ILE A 230 -7.13 -0.47 -18.49
CA ILE A 230 -8.58 -0.58 -18.52
C ILE A 230 -8.87 -1.77 -19.43
N TYR A 231 -9.40 -2.85 -18.86
CA TYR A 231 -9.71 -4.08 -19.60
C TYR A 231 -11.08 -3.99 -20.30
N LYS A 232 -12.06 -3.36 -19.65
CA LYS A 232 -13.43 -3.18 -20.15
C LYS A 232 -13.98 -1.83 -19.74
N GLY A 233 -14.81 -1.22 -20.60
CA GLY A 233 -15.53 0.03 -20.32
C GLY A 233 -14.70 1.31 -20.47
N ILE A 234 -15.32 2.44 -20.14
CA ILE A 234 -14.70 3.77 -20.18
C ILE A 234 -14.45 4.25 -18.75
N TYR A 235 -13.19 4.35 -18.35
CA TYR A 235 -12.81 4.88 -17.05
C TYR A 235 -12.70 6.42 -17.09
N LYS A 236 -13.35 7.10 -16.13
CA LYS A 236 -13.16 8.52 -15.82
C LYS A 236 -12.67 8.64 -14.37
N SER A 237 -11.86 9.66 -14.10
CA SER A 237 -11.23 9.90 -12.80
C SER A 237 -11.52 11.33 -12.32
N PRO A 238 -11.72 11.57 -11.01
CA PRO A 238 -11.85 10.57 -9.96
C PRO A 238 -13.18 9.81 -10.06
N ILE A 239 -13.27 8.67 -9.36
CA ILE A 239 -14.54 7.96 -9.12
C ILE A 239 -15.05 8.21 -7.70
N GLU A 240 -16.36 8.08 -7.53
CA GLU A 240 -17.01 8.04 -6.22
C GLU A 240 -16.76 6.71 -5.49
N VAL A 241 -16.59 6.79 -4.17
CA VAL A 241 -16.56 5.67 -3.23
C VAL A 241 -17.49 6.02 -2.07
N GLN A 242 -18.49 5.19 -1.81
CA GLN A 242 -19.39 5.39 -0.68
C GLN A 242 -19.01 4.46 0.47
N GLU A 243 -18.93 5.02 1.67
CA GLU A 243 -18.67 4.29 2.91
C GLU A 243 -19.27 5.03 4.12
N ASN A 244 -20.05 4.32 4.94
CA ASN A 244 -20.73 4.87 6.13
C ASN A 244 -21.63 6.08 5.78
N GLY A 245 -22.29 6.05 4.61
CA GLY A 245 -23.14 7.15 4.12
C GLY A 245 -22.39 8.40 3.64
N ILE A 246 -21.06 8.36 3.59
CA ILE A 246 -20.19 9.46 3.15
C ILE A 246 -19.64 9.14 1.76
N THR A 247 -19.54 10.14 0.89
CA THR A 247 -18.99 9.97 -0.48
C THR A 247 -17.58 10.56 -0.59
N PHE A 248 -16.64 9.74 -1.05
CA PHE A 248 -15.24 10.11 -1.27
C PHE A 248 -14.87 10.03 -2.76
N PHE A 249 -13.76 10.65 -3.14
CA PHE A 249 -13.27 10.66 -4.52
C PHE A 249 -11.86 10.04 -4.62
N VAL A 250 -11.66 9.09 -5.54
CA VAL A 250 -10.33 8.47 -5.77
C VAL A 250 -10.00 8.26 -7.25
N ASP A 251 -8.70 8.36 -7.58
CA ASP A 251 -8.15 7.88 -8.85
C ASP A 251 -7.61 6.46 -8.63
N ILE A 252 -8.18 5.46 -9.30
CA ILE A 252 -7.73 4.06 -9.22
C ILE A 252 -6.39 3.86 -9.93
N LEU A 253 -6.15 4.53 -11.06
CA LEU A 253 -4.95 4.29 -11.87
C LEU A 253 -3.71 5.00 -11.30
N LYS A 254 -3.86 6.19 -10.74
CA LYS A 254 -2.80 6.96 -10.08
C LYS A 254 -2.68 6.66 -8.59
N GLY A 255 -3.77 6.25 -7.94
CA GLY A 255 -3.84 6.02 -6.50
C GLY A 255 -3.06 4.81 -5.98
N GLN A 256 -2.94 4.78 -4.65
CA GLN A 256 -2.27 3.70 -3.91
C GLN A 256 -3.18 2.46 -3.80
N LYS A 257 -2.58 1.29 -3.52
CA LYS A 257 -3.26 -0.02 -3.52
C LYS A 257 -4.10 -0.23 -4.79
N THR A 258 -5.42 -0.30 -4.65
CA THR A 258 -6.48 -0.45 -5.66
C THR A 258 -7.35 0.80 -5.82
N GLY A 259 -7.00 1.88 -5.09
CA GLY A 259 -7.74 3.15 -5.05
C GLY A 259 -8.16 3.53 -3.62
N TRP A 260 -8.73 2.58 -2.87
CA TRP A 260 -9.31 2.78 -1.54
C TRP A 260 -8.81 1.78 -0.49
N TYR A 261 -8.88 2.17 0.78
CA TYR A 261 -8.42 1.42 1.95
C TYR A 261 -9.62 0.80 2.68
N TYR A 262 -10.30 -0.16 2.04
CA TYR A 262 -11.41 -0.90 2.65
C TYR A 262 -10.98 -1.67 3.91
N ASP A 263 -9.70 -2.03 4.03
CA ASP A 263 -9.14 -2.71 5.21
C ASP A 263 -9.30 -1.91 6.51
N GLN A 264 -9.30 -0.58 6.42
CA GLN A 264 -9.51 0.35 7.55
C GLN A 264 -10.99 0.64 7.88
N ARG A 265 -11.96 0.12 7.12
CA ARG A 265 -13.39 0.44 7.24
C ARG A 265 -13.93 0.35 8.67
N TYR A 266 -13.70 -0.79 9.33
CA TYR A 266 -14.13 -0.97 10.72
C TYR A 266 -13.53 0.06 11.67
N ASN A 267 -12.25 0.43 11.46
CA ASN A 267 -11.55 1.39 12.31
C ASN A 267 -12.09 2.81 12.12
N ARG A 268 -12.46 3.20 10.89
CA ARG A 268 -13.18 4.47 10.64
C ARG A 268 -14.51 4.52 11.39
N THR A 269 -15.32 3.46 11.32
CA THR A 269 -16.59 3.36 12.05
C THR A 269 -16.39 3.37 13.57
N MET A 270 -15.40 2.63 14.09
CA MET A 270 -15.09 2.54 15.53
C MET A 270 -14.76 3.91 16.15
N LEU A 271 -14.07 4.78 15.41
CA LEU A 271 -13.62 6.08 15.91
C LEU A 271 -14.73 7.13 16.03
N ILE A 272 -15.90 6.91 15.41
CA ILE A 272 -17.05 7.82 15.46
C ILE A 272 -17.45 8.11 16.91
N SER A 273 -17.52 7.09 17.77
CA SER A 273 -17.89 7.20 19.19
C SER A 273 -16.96 8.11 20.02
N TYR A 274 -15.77 8.44 19.51
CA TYR A 274 -14.76 9.20 20.23
C TYR A 274 -14.62 10.65 19.76
N CYS A 275 -15.31 11.07 18.68
CA CYS A 275 -15.02 12.34 18.00
C CYS A 275 -15.96 13.52 18.32
N LYS A 276 -17.14 13.28 18.91
CA LYS A 276 -18.15 14.32 19.14
C LYS A 276 -17.58 15.54 19.90
N ASP A 277 -17.83 16.73 19.34
CA ASP A 277 -17.46 18.06 19.84
C ASP A 277 -15.94 18.30 20.08
N LYS A 278 -15.08 17.44 19.51
CA LYS A 278 -13.63 17.43 19.73
C LYS A 278 -12.81 17.91 18.53
N ASN A 279 -11.59 18.35 18.80
CA ASN A 279 -10.56 18.65 17.81
C ASN A 279 -9.80 17.36 17.43
N VAL A 280 -9.76 17.03 16.15
CA VAL A 280 -9.13 15.82 15.60
C VAL A 280 -7.89 16.17 14.77
N LEU A 281 -6.82 15.40 14.92
CA LEU A 281 -5.66 15.39 14.04
C LEU A 281 -5.54 14.04 13.32
N ASP A 282 -5.74 14.01 12.00
CA ASP A 282 -5.62 12.84 11.14
C ASP A 282 -4.26 12.88 10.40
N LEU A 283 -3.28 12.10 10.88
CA LEU A 283 -1.94 12.04 10.29
C LEU A 283 -1.83 10.90 9.27
N PHE A 284 -1.20 11.19 8.13
CA PHE A 284 -1.16 10.31 6.95
C PHE A 284 -2.57 10.09 6.38
N SER A 285 -3.38 11.16 6.38
CA SER A 285 -4.82 11.12 6.16
C SER A 285 -5.24 10.60 4.78
N TYR A 286 -4.31 10.51 3.81
CA TYR A 286 -4.61 10.28 2.39
C TYR A 286 -5.69 11.30 1.94
N VAL A 287 -6.84 10.83 1.44
CA VAL A 287 -7.98 11.69 1.04
C VAL A 287 -8.83 12.18 2.22
N GLY A 288 -8.33 12.09 3.46
CA GLY A 288 -9.07 12.46 4.67
C GLY A 288 -10.09 11.40 5.11
N SER A 289 -9.85 10.11 4.82
CA SER A 289 -10.88 9.08 5.01
C SER A 289 -11.32 8.91 6.47
N PHE A 290 -10.42 9.08 7.44
CA PHE A 290 -10.82 9.15 8.85
C PHE A 290 -11.35 10.54 9.19
N GLY A 291 -10.58 11.60 8.90
CA GLY A 291 -10.92 12.97 9.27
C GLY A 291 -12.29 13.45 8.79
N ILE A 292 -12.64 13.26 7.52
CA ILE A 292 -13.95 13.63 6.95
C ILE A 292 -15.07 12.84 7.62
N THR A 293 -14.87 11.53 7.91
CA THR A 293 -15.85 10.74 8.66
C THR A 293 -16.11 11.31 10.04
N LEU A 294 -15.06 11.67 10.78
CA LEU A 294 -15.23 12.25 12.10
C LEU A 294 -15.84 13.67 12.03
N ALA A 295 -15.50 14.49 11.04
CA ALA A 295 -16.14 15.80 10.80
C ALA A 295 -17.65 15.68 10.51
N TYR A 296 -18.04 14.67 9.72
CA TYR A 296 -19.44 14.39 9.37
C TYR A 296 -20.24 13.95 10.58
N TYR A 297 -19.69 13.07 11.42
CA TYR A 297 -20.34 12.57 12.63
C TYR A 297 -20.20 13.47 13.88
N GLY A 298 -19.70 14.69 13.73
CA GLY A 298 -19.78 15.73 14.78
C GLY A 298 -18.48 16.08 15.50
N ALA A 299 -17.31 15.80 14.93
CA ALA A 299 -16.09 16.49 15.35
C ALA A 299 -16.23 18.00 15.15
N LYS A 300 -15.65 18.76 16.08
CA LYS A 300 -15.70 20.23 16.09
C LYS A 300 -14.79 20.84 15.03
N GLU A 301 -13.57 20.34 14.96
CA GLU A 301 -12.58 20.71 13.95
C GLU A 301 -11.68 19.51 13.64
N VAL A 302 -11.29 19.36 12.39
CA VAL A 302 -10.39 18.29 11.93
C VAL A 302 -9.20 18.89 11.18
N THR A 303 -8.00 18.39 11.45
CA THR A 303 -6.78 18.68 10.69
C THR A 303 -6.28 17.41 10.02
N CYS A 304 -6.37 17.32 8.70
CA CYS A 304 -5.86 16.21 7.90
C CYS A 304 -4.47 16.54 7.36
N VAL A 305 -3.47 15.68 7.56
CA VAL A 305 -2.07 15.91 7.15
C VAL A 305 -1.58 14.81 6.22
N ASP A 306 -1.28 15.14 4.96
CA ASP A 306 -0.73 14.19 3.99
C ASP A 306 0.29 14.83 3.04
N SER A 307 1.26 14.03 2.58
CA SER A 307 2.30 14.44 1.63
C SER A 307 1.88 14.38 0.16
N SER A 308 0.71 13.83 -0.16
CA SER A 308 0.23 13.62 -1.53
C SER A 308 -0.74 14.71 -1.93
N TYR A 309 -0.27 15.72 -2.67
CA TYR A 309 -1.11 16.81 -3.19
C TYR A 309 -2.43 16.31 -3.81
N SER A 310 -2.40 15.30 -4.71
CA SER A 310 -3.64 14.76 -5.32
C SER A 310 -4.63 14.16 -4.32
N ALA A 311 -4.16 13.71 -3.16
CA ALA A 311 -5.02 13.20 -2.11
C ALA A 311 -5.67 14.36 -1.32
N ILE A 312 -4.91 15.45 -1.10
CA ILE A 312 -5.45 16.72 -0.58
C ILE A 312 -6.56 17.26 -1.50
N GLN A 313 -6.35 17.30 -2.82
CA GLN A 313 -7.38 17.78 -3.77
C GLN A 313 -8.68 16.98 -3.67
N ASN A 314 -8.57 15.65 -3.70
CA ASN A 314 -9.71 14.75 -3.58
C ASN A 314 -10.39 14.82 -2.20
N GLY A 315 -9.62 15.01 -1.14
CA GLY A 315 -10.13 15.18 0.23
C GLY A 315 -10.88 16.50 0.42
N LEU A 316 -10.40 17.60 -0.18
CA LEU A 316 -11.12 18.87 -0.22
C LEU A 316 -12.43 18.76 -1.00
N HIS A 317 -12.42 18.11 -2.16
CA HIS A 317 -13.64 17.86 -2.94
C HIS A 317 -14.65 16.98 -2.16
N ALA A 318 -14.17 15.94 -1.48
CA ALA A 318 -15.02 15.12 -0.61
C ALA A 318 -15.56 15.92 0.59
N ALA A 319 -14.76 16.76 1.24
CA ALA A 319 -15.21 17.61 2.33
C ALA A 319 -16.29 18.62 1.90
N GLN A 320 -16.15 19.17 0.69
CA GLN A 320 -17.15 20.05 0.08
C GLN A 320 -18.45 19.29 -0.24
N TYR A 321 -18.34 18.11 -0.87
CA TYR A 321 -19.49 17.27 -1.23
C TYR A 321 -20.31 16.80 -0.02
N ASN A 322 -19.65 16.45 1.10
CA ASN A 322 -20.33 16.02 2.32
C ASN A 322 -20.67 17.18 3.29
N ASN A 323 -20.58 18.44 2.85
CA ASN A 323 -20.90 19.63 3.65
C ASN A 323 -20.16 19.72 5.01
N VAL A 324 -18.86 19.42 5.01
CA VAL A 324 -17.98 19.52 6.19
C VAL A 324 -16.72 20.38 5.96
N LEU A 325 -16.67 21.11 4.84
CA LEU A 325 -15.52 21.92 4.43
C LEU A 325 -15.21 23.06 5.44
N ASP A 326 -16.20 23.51 6.19
CA ASP A 326 -16.10 24.49 7.28
C ASP A 326 -15.47 23.92 8.56
N LYS A 327 -15.47 22.59 8.74
CA LYS A 327 -14.94 21.89 9.93
C LYS A 327 -13.56 21.28 9.71
N ILE A 328 -13.02 21.31 8.49
CA ILE A 328 -11.82 20.59 8.12
C ILE A 328 -10.75 21.49 7.53
N ASN A 329 -9.52 21.25 7.96
CA ASN A 329 -8.31 21.85 7.40
C ASN A 329 -7.47 20.73 6.81
N PHE A 330 -6.93 20.93 5.61
CA PHE A 330 -5.93 20.03 5.05
C PHE A 330 -4.54 20.67 5.10
N VAL A 331 -3.53 19.89 5.44
CA VAL A 331 -2.13 20.32 5.43
C VAL A 331 -1.36 19.41 4.48
N HIS A 332 -0.97 19.97 3.34
CA HIS A 332 -0.07 19.32 2.40
C HIS A 332 1.37 19.38 2.95
N GLY A 333 1.95 18.22 3.23
CA GLY A 333 3.34 18.09 3.65
C GLY A 333 3.61 16.83 4.48
N CYS A 334 4.85 16.67 4.96
CA CYS A 334 5.20 15.47 5.74
C CYS A 334 4.66 15.58 7.18
N ALA A 335 3.90 14.57 7.63
CA ALA A 335 3.39 14.48 9.01
C ALA A 335 4.49 14.63 10.09
N ARG A 336 5.74 14.24 9.81
CA ARG A 336 6.88 14.45 10.72
C ARG A 336 7.27 15.92 10.85
N ASN A 337 7.20 16.68 9.76
CA ASN A 337 7.49 18.11 9.75
C ASN A 337 6.37 18.85 10.47
N PHE A 338 5.11 18.51 10.17
CA PHE A 338 3.94 19.03 10.88
C PHE A 338 4.04 18.85 12.40
N LEU A 339 4.24 17.61 12.86
CA LEU A 339 4.42 17.32 14.28
C LEU A 339 5.63 18.04 14.90
N HIS A 340 6.73 18.20 14.16
CA HIS A 340 7.89 18.97 14.61
C HIS A 340 7.55 20.44 14.81
N VAL A 341 6.76 21.06 13.91
CA VAL A 341 6.29 22.45 14.08
C VAL A 341 5.37 22.56 15.30
N CYS A 342 4.35 21.71 15.43
CA CYS A 342 3.45 21.70 16.60
C CYS A 342 4.20 21.57 17.92
N LEU A 343 5.17 20.65 18.02
CA LEU A 343 5.94 20.46 19.25
C LEU A 343 6.77 21.68 19.63
N ASN A 344 7.47 22.30 18.66
CA ASN A 344 8.26 23.50 18.92
C ASN A 344 7.36 24.68 19.35
N VAL A 345 6.21 24.86 18.70
CA VAL A 345 5.22 25.87 19.09
C VAL A 345 4.71 25.64 20.52
N GLN A 346 4.40 24.39 20.90
CA GLN A 346 3.94 24.05 22.24
C GLN A 346 5.02 24.24 23.32
N ILE A 347 6.28 23.88 23.05
CA ILE A 347 7.41 24.09 23.98
C ILE A 347 7.60 25.59 24.25
N LEU A 348 7.64 26.39 23.19
CA LEU A 348 7.93 27.82 23.31
C LEU A 348 6.74 28.64 23.84
N LEU A 349 5.51 28.11 23.75
CA LEU A 349 4.35 28.60 24.52
C LEU A 349 4.55 28.40 26.04
N HIS A 350 5.00 27.21 26.46
CA HIS A 350 5.24 26.89 27.87
C HIS A 350 6.38 27.72 28.48
N ASP A 351 7.41 28.04 27.69
CA ASP A 351 8.55 28.86 28.12
C ASP A 351 8.25 30.38 28.21
N ASN A 352 7.01 30.83 27.97
CA ASN A 352 6.65 32.25 27.79
C ASN A 352 7.41 33.00 26.67
N LYS A 353 8.10 32.27 25.77
CA LYS A 353 8.90 32.83 24.65
C LYS A 353 8.08 33.11 23.38
N GLY A 354 6.75 33.15 23.48
CA GLY A 354 5.84 33.24 22.33
C GLY A 354 6.05 34.44 21.40
N LYS A 355 6.62 35.56 21.89
CA LYS A 355 6.95 36.73 21.05
C LYS A 355 7.97 36.39 19.95
N ASN A 356 9.00 35.61 20.27
CA ASN A 356 10.12 35.35 19.36
C ASN A 356 9.72 34.42 18.19
N ILE A 357 8.73 33.55 18.41
CA ILE A 357 8.18 32.69 17.36
C ILE A 357 7.36 33.48 16.34
N LYS A 358 6.58 34.46 16.82
CA LYS A 358 5.67 35.21 15.94
C LYS A 358 6.46 35.85 14.79
N ASN A 359 7.62 36.43 15.12
CA ASN A 359 8.58 36.97 14.14
C ASN A 359 9.02 35.91 13.12
N VAL A 360 9.34 34.68 13.52
CA VAL A 360 9.75 33.62 12.58
C VAL A 360 8.61 33.14 11.68
N PHE A 361 7.37 33.10 12.17
CA PHE A 361 6.25 32.90 11.26
C PHE A 361 6.15 34.09 10.30
N ASP A 362 6.17 35.33 10.80
CA ASP A 362 6.08 36.53 9.98
C ASP A 362 7.19 36.61 8.90
N ASP A 363 8.43 36.18 9.20
CA ASP A 363 9.55 36.05 8.26
C ASP A 363 9.33 34.99 7.16
N THR A 364 8.42 34.03 7.34
CA THR A 364 8.04 33.12 6.25
C THR A 364 7.10 33.78 5.23
N SER A 365 6.23 34.73 5.62
CA SER A 365 5.36 35.43 4.67
C SER A 365 6.08 36.37 3.72
N SER A 366 7.16 37.02 4.16
CA SER A 366 7.96 37.91 3.32
C SER A 366 8.60 37.13 2.16
N ILE A 367 9.03 35.90 2.43
CA ILE A 367 9.61 34.99 1.44
C ILE A 367 8.52 34.33 0.57
N SER A 368 7.36 33.97 1.14
CA SER A 368 6.30 33.27 0.39
C SER A 368 5.68 34.13 -0.71
N LYS A 369 5.67 35.46 -0.57
CA LYS A 369 5.26 36.38 -1.65
C LYS A 369 6.11 36.20 -2.91
N ASN A 370 7.43 36.18 -2.77
CA ASN A 370 8.34 36.02 -3.92
C ASN A 370 8.22 34.64 -4.61
N THR A 371 7.89 33.58 -3.86
CA THR A 371 7.65 32.25 -4.46
C THR A 371 6.28 32.09 -5.12
N LEU A 372 5.27 32.87 -4.76
CA LEU A 372 4.00 32.89 -5.52
C LEU A 372 4.21 33.52 -6.91
N ASP A 373 4.88 34.67 -6.99
CA ASP A 373 5.17 35.31 -8.29
C ASP A 373 5.99 34.40 -9.21
N LEU A 374 6.99 33.69 -8.66
CA LEU A 374 7.77 32.69 -9.41
C LEU A 374 6.95 31.46 -9.84
N LYS A 375 5.94 31.05 -9.07
CA LYS A 375 5.01 29.97 -9.47
C LYS A 375 4.01 30.44 -10.53
N GLU A 376 3.48 31.66 -10.44
CA GLU A 376 2.62 32.23 -11.47
C GLU A 376 3.37 32.42 -12.79
N GLN A 377 4.62 32.88 -12.76
CA GLN A 377 5.49 32.94 -13.94
C GLN A 377 5.74 31.53 -14.52
N LYS A 378 6.08 30.54 -13.69
CA LYS A 378 6.26 29.15 -14.17
C LYS A 378 4.98 28.52 -14.71
N ASN A 379 3.81 28.80 -14.12
CA ASN A 379 2.53 28.29 -14.62
C ASN A 379 2.14 28.98 -15.95
N LYS A 380 2.40 30.28 -16.12
CA LYS A 380 2.23 30.95 -17.42
C LYS A 380 3.14 30.36 -18.51
N VAL A 381 4.40 30.03 -18.18
CA VAL A 381 5.33 29.36 -19.11
C VAL A 381 4.90 27.92 -19.41
N LEU A 382 4.41 27.14 -18.42
CA LEU A 382 3.86 25.81 -18.67
C LEU A 382 2.57 25.85 -19.52
N LEU A 383 1.69 26.83 -19.32
CA LEU A 383 0.48 26.99 -20.11
C LEU A 383 0.76 27.37 -21.57
N GLN A 384 1.88 28.04 -21.85
CA GLN A 384 2.35 28.27 -23.23
C GLN A 384 3.01 27.01 -23.84
N ASN A 385 3.79 26.26 -23.06
CA ASN A 385 4.50 25.07 -23.56
C ASN A 385 3.61 23.83 -23.72
N ASN A 386 2.53 23.69 -22.93
CA ASN A 386 1.61 22.53 -22.96
C ASN A 386 0.75 22.41 -24.24
N LYS A 387 0.96 23.27 -25.25
CA LYS A 387 0.41 23.07 -26.61
C LYS A 387 1.30 22.20 -27.52
N ILE A 388 2.47 21.74 -27.06
CA ILE A 388 3.42 20.97 -27.88
C ILE A 388 3.80 19.66 -27.17
N ASN A 389 3.63 18.56 -27.92
CA ASN A 389 4.12 17.20 -27.65
C ASN A 389 3.64 16.45 -26.39
N LEU A 390 2.55 15.70 -26.59
CA LEU A 390 2.43 14.36 -26.02
C LEU A 390 3.52 13.45 -26.61
N ASN A 391 4.47 12.96 -25.80
CA ASN A 391 5.08 11.61 -25.85
C ASN A 391 6.44 11.59 -25.10
N ASN A 392 6.72 10.46 -24.44
CA ASN A 392 8.00 10.03 -23.85
C ASN A 392 8.52 10.83 -22.63
N GLU A 393 8.45 10.23 -21.45
CA GLU A 393 9.54 10.27 -20.45
C GLU A 393 9.37 9.18 -19.37
N GLU A 394 9.80 7.96 -19.69
CA GLU A 394 10.24 6.97 -18.70
C GLU A 394 11.75 6.75 -18.89
N HIS A 395 12.62 7.43 -18.12
CA HIS A 395 14.00 7.02 -17.84
C HIS A 395 14.62 7.91 -16.75
N LEU A 396 15.76 7.46 -16.18
CA LEU A 396 16.35 7.89 -14.89
C LEU A 396 15.42 7.53 -13.70
N ILE A 397 15.86 6.86 -12.63
CA ILE A 397 17.18 6.84 -11.99
C ILE A 397 17.62 5.40 -11.75
N ASN A 398 18.83 5.05 -12.17
CA ASN A 398 19.49 3.79 -11.81
C ASN A 398 21.01 4.04 -11.77
N SER A 399 21.59 4.19 -10.57
CA SER A 399 23.03 4.41 -10.39
C SER A 399 23.53 3.79 -9.08
N ASN A 400 24.18 2.63 -9.22
CA ASN A 400 25.36 2.17 -8.49
C ASN A 400 25.51 2.47 -6.98
N VAL A 401 25.47 1.41 -6.15
CA VAL A 401 26.62 1.05 -5.29
C VAL A 401 26.70 -0.48 -5.20
N HIS A 402 27.85 -1.05 -5.59
CA HIS A 402 28.22 -2.44 -5.29
C HIS A 402 28.81 -2.53 -3.88
N MET A 403 28.47 -3.56 -3.10
CA MET A 403 29.45 -4.21 -2.22
C MET A 403 29.09 -5.67 -1.96
N LYS A 404 30.12 -6.49 -1.71
CA LYS A 404 30.05 -7.96 -1.72
C LYS A 404 29.40 -8.53 -0.45
N LEU A 405 28.78 -9.70 -0.62
CA LEU A 405 28.39 -10.60 0.47
C LEU A 405 29.47 -11.67 0.61
N GLU A 406 29.99 -11.87 1.82
CA GLU A 406 30.58 -13.14 2.25
C GLU A 406 29.88 -13.61 3.53
N GLN A 407 29.77 -14.94 3.68
CA GLN A 407 28.93 -15.59 4.67
C GLN A 407 29.78 -16.14 5.82
N SER A 408 29.29 -16.01 7.05
CA SER A 408 29.67 -16.91 8.14
C SER A 408 28.53 -17.03 9.16
N ASN A 409 27.91 -18.22 9.22
CA ASN A 409 26.93 -18.57 10.24
C ASN A 409 27.63 -18.95 11.55
N THR A 410 27.20 -18.39 12.68
CA THR A 410 27.24 -19.08 13.99
C THR A 410 26.13 -18.56 14.89
N HIS A 411 25.30 -19.45 15.43
CA HIS A 411 24.41 -19.16 16.56
C HIS A 411 25.23 -18.85 17.83
N ILE A 412 24.77 -17.93 18.67
CA ILE A 412 24.96 -17.91 20.13
C ILE A 412 23.82 -17.09 20.76
N SER A 413 23.42 -17.47 21.97
CA SER A 413 22.33 -16.89 22.77
C SER A 413 22.57 -15.42 23.17
N PHE A 414 21.47 -14.67 23.32
CA PHE A 414 21.47 -13.30 23.82
C PHE A 414 20.97 -13.24 25.28
N ASP A 415 21.87 -13.54 26.21
CA ASP A 415 21.80 -13.11 27.61
C ASP A 415 23.18 -12.57 28.04
N ASP A 416 23.19 -11.64 29.01
CA ASP A 416 24.36 -11.17 29.78
C ASP A 416 25.55 -10.48 29.09
N LYS A 417 25.35 -9.75 27.97
CA LYS A 417 26.34 -8.76 27.48
C LYS A 417 25.79 -7.37 27.13
N ILE A 418 25.13 -6.71 28.09
CA ILE A 418 24.91 -5.24 28.08
C ILE A 418 25.49 -4.61 29.36
N LYS A 419 26.83 -4.63 29.48
CA LYS A 419 27.59 -3.75 30.38
C LYS A 419 28.77 -3.16 29.59
N LYS A 420 28.91 -1.83 29.63
CA LYS A 420 30.02 -1.02 29.09
C LYS A 420 30.28 -1.10 27.57
N LYS A 421 29.56 -0.29 26.78
CA LYS A 421 30.20 0.69 25.87
C LYS A 421 29.23 1.77 25.36
N THR A 422 29.67 3.02 25.50
CA THR A 422 29.33 4.22 24.70
C THR A 422 27.86 4.69 24.59
N SER A 423 27.51 5.57 25.53
CA SER A 423 26.94 6.92 25.27
C SER A 423 25.68 7.03 24.41
N ASN A 424 24.51 6.99 25.07
CA ASN A 424 23.26 7.59 24.58
C ASN A 424 22.76 8.76 25.45
N ASP A 425 23.47 9.10 26.53
CA ASP A 425 23.10 10.19 27.45
C ASP A 425 23.36 11.60 26.86
N ASN A 426 24.24 11.70 25.86
CA ASN A 426 24.60 12.98 25.23
C ASN A 426 23.42 13.71 24.57
N LEU A 427 22.35 13.02 24.17
CA LEU A 427 21.17 13.70 23.58
C LEU A 427 20.23 14.32 24.63
N LEU A 428 20.37 13.95 25.90
CA LEU A 428 19.62 14.52 27.03
C LEU A 428 20.47 15.49 27.86
N GLN A 429 21.80 15.36 27.80
CA GLN A 429 22.72 16.26 28.50
C GLN A 429 23.03 17.54 27.69
N VAL A 430 23.13 17.47 26.37
CA VAL A 430 23.28 18.66 25.48
C VAL A 430 22.08 19.63 25.57
N ILE A 431 20.93 19.16 26.06
CA ILE A 431 19.73 19.99 26.29
C ILE A 431 19.79 20.74 27.64
N LYS A 432 20.72 20.38 28.55
CA LYS A 432 20.78 20.94 29.91
C LYS A 432 21.91 21.94 30.18
N GLU A 433 22.94 22.01 29.33
CA GLU A 433 24.16 22.80 29.61
C GLU A 433 24.28 24.08 28.78
N ASN A 434 23.45 24.28 27.73
CA ASN A 434 23.46 25.49 26.90
C ASN A 434 22.45 26.56 27.37
N ASN A 435 22.70 27.14 28.54
CA ASN A 435 21.88 28.20 29.14
C ASN A 435 22.39 29.62 28.80
N HIS A 436 22.76 29.88 27.54
CA HIS A 436 22.98 31.24 27.00
C HIS A 436 22.64 31.29 25.48
N ASN A 437 22.12 32.42 24.99
CA ASN A 437 21.77 32.71 23.58
C ASN A 437 20.68 31.84 22.89
N PHE A 438 19.57 31.60 23.58
CA PHE A 438 18.39 30.89 23.04
C PHE A 438 17.67 31.59 21.87
N GLU A 439 17.96 32.87 21.59
CA GLU A 439 17.33 33.61 20.48
C GLU A 439 17.93 33.28 19.10
N SER A 440 19.12 32.66 19.06
CA SER A 440 19.75 32.18 17.83
C SER A 440 19.27 30.80 17.37
N VAL A 441 18.45 30.11 18.18
CA VAL A 441 18.09 28.68 17.98
C VAL A 441 16.62 28.51 17.64
N ILE A 442 16.03 29.45 16.90
CA ILE A 442 14.96 29.05 15.97
C ILE A 442 15.64 28.39 14.76
N ASN A 443 15.94 27.11 14.98
CA ASN A 443 16.71 26.24 14.11
C ASN A 443 16.23 26.36 12.64
N GLU A 444 17.17 26.50 11.69
CA GLU A 444 16.89 26.59 10.24
C GLU A 444 15.95 25.47 9.76
N LYS A 445 16.03 24.30 10.41
CA LYS A 445 15.14 23.17 10.20
C LYS A 445 13.67 23.50 10.51
N LEU A 446 13.37 24.22 11.59
CA LEU A 446 11.99 24.61 11.92
C LEU A 446 11.42 25.56 10.86
N LEU A 447 12.21 26.55 10.44
CA LEU A 447 11.85 27.47 9.35
C LEU A 447 11.62 26.70 8.02
N THR A 448 12.48 25.72 7.74
CA THR A 448 12.38 24.83 6.58
C THR A 448 11.14 23.93 6.67
N ASP A 449 10.83 23.39 7.84
CA ASP A 449 9.65 22.56 8.06
C ASP A 449 8.36 23.37 7.87
N ILE A 450 8.28 24.61 8.39
CA ILE A 450 7.15 25.53 8.16
C ILE A 450 6.98 25.83 6.67
N LYS A 451 8.07 26.18 5.96
CA LYS A 451 8.05 26.45 4.50
C LYS A 451 7.61 25.25 3.65
N ASN A 452 7.73 24.03 4.17
CA ASN A 452 7.34 22.78 3.51
C ASN A 452 5.91 22.31 3.86
N LEU A 453 5.12 23.14 4.54
CA LEU A 453 3.70 22.89 4.83
C LEU A 453 2.83 23.89 4.07
N SER A 454 1.76 23.42 3.44
CA SER A 454 0.74 24.27 2.80
C SER A 454 -0.63 23.95 3.40
N ILE A 455 -1.29 24.94 3.98
CA ILE A 455 -2.54 24.77 4.74
C ILE A 455 -3.71 25.25 3.89
N TYR A 456 -4.74 24.41 3.77
CA TYR A 456 -5.98 24.68 3.07
C TYR A 456 -7.11 24.73 4.10
N GLU A 457 -7.74 25.90 4.25
CA GLU A 457 -8.76 26.19 5.27
C GLU A 457 -9.89 27.01 4.64
N LYS A 458 -11.16 26.71 4.97
CA LYS A 458 -12.31 27.46 4.43
C LYS A 458 -12.33 28.88 5.02
N LYS A 459 -12.01 29.88 4.20
CA LYS A 459 -12.38 31.28 4.45
C LYS A 459 -13.92 31.37 4.44
N LYS A 460 -14.52 32.25 5.25
CA LYS A 460 -15.98 32.33 5.57
C LYS A 460 -16.94 32.66 4.39
N THR A 461 -16.61 32.28 3.16
CA THR A 461 -17.41 32.47 1.95
C THR A 461 -18.16 31.18 1.59
N ASP A 462 -19.45 31.28 1.29
CA ASP A 462 -20.34 30.12 1.03
C ASP A 462 -20.43 29.69 -0.44
N VAL A 463 -19.37 29.92 -1.20
CA VAL A 463 -19.28 29.56 -2.62
C VAL A 463 -18.70 28.14 -2.75
N TYR A 464 -19.24 27.32 -3.65
CA TYR A 464 -18.62 26.06 -4.06
C TYR A 464 -17.27 26.36 -4.72
N ILE A 465 -16.19 25.80 -4.19
CA ILE A 465 -14.84 26.11 -4.65
C ILE A 465 -14.45 25.09 -5.73
N GLU A 466 -14.30 25.55 -6.97
CA GLU A 466 -13.80 24.75 -8.10
C GLU A 466 -12.27 24.60 -8.05
N ASP A 467 -11.55 25.70 -7.76
CA ASP A 467 -10.09 25.71 -7.61
C ASP A 467 -9.68 25.75 -6.13
N ILE A 468 -9.13 24.65 -5.65
CA ILE A 468 -8.67 24.49 -4.26
C ILE A 468 -7.59 25.50 -3.84
N GLU A 469 -6.88 26.14 -4.77
CA GLU A 469 -5.89 27.17 -4.42
C GLU A 469 -6.53 28.40 -3.74
N PHE A 470 -7.85 28.62 -3.91
CA PHE A 470 -8.57 29.64 -3.13
C PHE A 470 -8.63 29.33 -1.61
N LEU A 471 -8.58 28.04 -1.24
CA LEU A 471 -8.53 27.58 0.16
C LEU A 471 -7.14 27.72 0.78
N LEU A 472 -6.08 27.90 -0.02
CA LEU A 472 -4.72 28.06 0.50
C LEU A 472 -4.67 29.29 1.42
N SER A 473 -4.31 29.08 2.68
CA SER A 473 -4.00 30.17 3.60
C SER A 473 -2.58 30.66 3.31
N LYS A 474 -2.45 31.96 3.05
CA LYS A 474 -1.13 32.58 2.82
C LYS A 474 -0.40 32.58 4.16
N SER A 475 0.66 31.77 4.22
CA SER A 475 1.43 31.39 5.40
C SER A 475 1.78 32.57 6.32
N ASN A 476 1.21 32.57 7.53
CA ASN A 476 1.71 33.17 8.78
C ASN A 476 1.00 32.59 10.02
N ASN A 477 0.29 31.46 9.88
CA ASN A 477 -0.72 31.06 10.86
C ASN A 477 -0.09 30.34 12.07
N TYR A 478 0.74 31.05 12.85
CA TYR A 478 1.28 30.60 14.14
C TYR A 478 0.16 30.04 15.03
N LYS A 479 -0.99 30.72 15.06
CA LYS A 479 -2.21 30.29 15.77
C LYS A 479 -2.73 28.91 15.33
N PHE A 480 -2.57 28.52 14.07
CA PHE A 480 -2.93 27.17 13.60
C PHE A 480 -2.14 26.09 14.34
N PHE A 481 -0.84 26.32 14.55
CA PHE A 481 0.05 25.36 15.23
C PHE A 481 -0.01 25.44 16.77
N GLN A 482 -0.75 26.41 17.33
CA GLN A 482 -1.06 26.47 18.76
C GLN A 482 -2.21 25.54 19.18
N LYS A 483 -2.95 24.97 18.22
CA LYS A 483 -4.10 24.10 18.49
C LYS A 483 -3.70 22.85 19.28
N THR A 484 -4.49 22.53 20.31
CA THR A 484 -4.47 21.21 20.95
C THR A 484 -5.55 20.32 20.34
N TYR A 485 -5.31 19.01 20.38
CA TYR A 485 -6.17 17.99 19.80
C TYR A 485 -6.62 17.02 20.88
N ASP A 486 -7.91 16.67 20.90
CA ASP A 486 -8.47 15.67 21.82
C ASP A 486 -8.40 14.26 21.23
N VAL A 487 -8.28 14.15 19.90
CA VAL A 487 -8.13 12.88 19.17
C VAL A 487 -6.97 13.00 18.17
N ILE A 488 -6.03 12.06 18.20
CA ILE A 488 -4.94 11.98 17.22
C ILE A 488 -4.94 10.60 16.57
N LEU A 489 -4.97 10.56 15.24
CA LEU A 489 -4.95 9.34 14.42
C LEU A 489 -3.61 9.23 13.70
N ILE A 490 -3.04 8.03 13.68
CA ILE A 490 -1.69 7.75 13.16
C ILE A 490 -1.74 6.48 12.29
N ASP A 491 -1.95 6.60 10.98
CA ASP A 491 -1.97 5.46 10.02
C ASP A 491 -0.87 5.55 8.95
N PRO A 492 0.42 5.34 9.32
CA PRO A 492 1.53 5.53 8.41
C PRO A 492 1.62 4.40 7.36
N PRO A 493 2.20 4.69 6.17
CA PRO A 493 2.50 3.66 5.17
C PRO A 493 3.49 2.61 5.72
N PRO A 494 3.58 1.41 5.13
CA PRO A 494 4.36 0.29 5.69
C PRO A 494 5.87 0.61 5.75
N LEU A 495 6.36 0.92 6.95
CA LEU A 495 7.72 1.44 7.18
C LEU A 495 8.84 0.39 7.12
N ALA A 496 8.58 -0.88 7.46
CA ALA A 496 9.58 -1.96 7.44
C ALA A 496 9.38 -2.91 6.24
N ARG A 497 10.30 -2.93 5.28
CA ARG A 497 10.20 -3.84 4.11
C ARG A 497 10.67 -5.27 4.42
N ASN A 498 11.52 -5.42 5.43
CA ASN A 498 12.14 -6.66 5.89
C ASN A 498 12.63 -6.48 7.34
N ASN A 499 13.16 -7.55 7.95
CA ASN A 499 13.67 -7.51 9.33
C ASN A 499 14.85 -6.53 9.51
N TYR A 500 15.64 -6.26 8.46
CA TYR A 500 16.75 -5.30 8.51
C TYR A 500 16.24 -3.86 8.69
N CYS A 501 15.16 -3.47 8.01
CA CYS A 501 14.54 -2.15 8.17
C CYS A 501 13.74 -1.99 9.48
N LEU A 502 13.41 -3.08 10.18
CA LEU A 502 12.50 -3.07 11.33
C LEU A 502 12.93 -2.12 12.46
N PRO A 503 14.20 -2.09 12.93
CA PRO A 503 14.61 -1.18 14.00
C PRO A 503 14.45 0.31 13.62
N SER A 504 14.65 0.67 12.36
CA SER A 504 14.43 2.04 11.89
C SER A 504 12.94 2.40 11.83
N ALA A 505 12.08 1.45 11.51
CA ALA A 505 10.63 1.66 11.48
C ALA A 505 10.07 1.84 12.90
N LEU A 506 10.50 1.02 13.87
CA LEU A 506 10.09 1.15 15.28
C LEU A 506 10.49 2.53 15.84
N LYS A 507 11.71 3.01 15.57
CA LYS A 507 12.16 4.37 15.94
C LYS A 507 11.29 5.50 15.34
N ILE A 508 10.61 5.27 14.20
CA ILE A 508 9.68 6.24 13.64
C ILE A 508 8.35 6.20 14.40
N TYR A 509 7.79 5.01 14.68
CA TYR A 509 6.59 4.87 15.52
C TYR A 509 6.78 5.46 16.91
N GLU A 510 7.89 5.15 17.59
CA GLU A 510 8.25 5.70 18.90
C GLU A 510 8.27 7.24 18.88
N LYS A 511 8.82 7.85 17.82
CA LYS A 511 8.85 9.31 17.66
C LYS A 511 7.48 9.92 17.36
N LEU A 512 6.69 9.30 16.48
CA LEU A 512 5.33 9.76 16.17
C LEU A 512 4.48 9.78 17.46
N LEU A 513 4.44 8.64 18.16
CA LEU A 513 3.70 8.48 19.43
C LEU A 513 4.19 9.47 20.50
N TYR A 514 5.51 9.62 20.68
CA TYR A 514 6.06 10.56 21.65
C TYR A 514 5.59 11.99 21.40
N VAL A 515 5.63 12.47 20.15
CA VAL A 515 5.16 13.83 19.84
C VAL A 515 3.65 13.95 20.00
N SER A 516 2.88 12.96 19.53
CA SER A 516 1.42 12.92 19.74
C SER A 516 1.05 13.01 21.22
N PHE A 517 1.70 12.25 22.11
CA PHE A 517 1.43 12.31 23.56
C PHE A 517 1.83 13.65 24.21
N ARG A 518 2.74 14.41 23.60
CA ARG A 518 3.09 15.78 24.04
C ARG A 518 2.03 16.79 23.63
N ILE A 519 1.58 16.77 22.37
CA ILE A 519 0.65 17.77 21.81
C ILE A 519 -0.84 17.48 22.10
N ILE A 520 -1.17 16.28 22.57
CA ILE A 520 -2.56 15.91 22.88
C ILE A 520 -3.08 16.63 24.13
N GLN A 521 -4.32 17.14 24.03
CA GLN A 521 -5.13 17.57 25.16
C GLN A 521 -5.35 16.37 26.09
N LYS A 522 -5.26 16.58 27.41
CA LYS A 522 -5.47 15.53 28.41
C LYS A 522 -6.77 15.81 29.18
N PRO A 523 -7.62 14.80 29.42
CA PRO A 523 -7.58 13.46 28.81
C PRO A 523 -7.85 13.51 27.31
N GLY A 524 -7.24 12.61 26.54
CA GLY A 524 -7.41 12.55 25.08
C GLY A 524 -7.20 11.15 24.49
N TYR A 525 -7.46 10.99 23.20
CA TYR A 525 -7.43 9.69 22.52
C TYR A 525 -6.35 9.62 21.43
N VAL A 526 -5.56 8.54 21.42
CA VAL A 526 -4.62 8.26 20.32
C VAL A 526 -4.95 6.93 19.68
N PHE A 527 -5.30 6.96 18.39
CA PHE A 527 -5.40 5.79 17.55
C PHE A 527 -4.12 5.63 16.74
N VAL A 528 -3.48 4.46 16.83
CA VAL A 528 -2.30 4.13 16.03
C VAL A 528 -2.50 2.81 15.30
N SER A 529 -2.22 2.83 13.99
CA SER A 529 -2.34 1.66 13.11
C SER A 529 -0.99 1.29 12.48
N SER A 530 -0.89 0.03 12.06
CA SER A 530 0.23 -0.53 11.33
C SER A 530 -0.30 -1.53 10.31
N CYS A 531 -0.21 -1.19 9.03
CA CYS A 531 -0.44 -2.10 7.91
C CYS A 531 0.80 -2.97 7.56
N ASN A 532 1.71 -3.15 8.53
CA ASN A 532 3.00 -3.82 8.33
C ASN A 532 3.08 -5.12 9.15
N ARG A 533 3.08 -6.27 8.47
CA ARG A 533 3.19 -7.61 9.09
C ARG A 533 4.33 -7.77 10.11
N LEU A 534 5.45 -7.04 9.96
CA LEU A 534 6.57 -7.14 10.89
C LEU A 534 6.32 -6.37 12.21
N ILE A 535 5.46 -5.36 12.17
CA ILE A 535 5.07 -4.49 13.28
C ILE A 535 3.63 -4.83 13.67
N GLY A 536 3.46 -6.05 14.20
CA GLY A 536 2.25 -6.48 14.89
C GLY A 536 2.17 -5.97 16.33
N TYR A 537 1.15 -6.44 17.04
CA TYR A 537 0.72 -5.95 18.36
C TYR A 537 1.86 -5.71 19.36
N ASP A 538 2.66 -6.73 19.69
CA ASP A 538 3.68 -6.65 20.74
C ASP A 538 4.74 -5.56 20.47
N LYS A 539 5.10 -5.37 19.20
CA LYS A 539 6.09 -4.36 18.81
C LYS A 539 5.49 -2.96 18.83
N LEU A 540 4.23 -2.82 18.46
CA LEU A 540 3.50 -1.56 18.55
C LEU A 540 3.29 -1.16 20.03
N LEU A 541 2.90 -2.11 20.87
CA LEU A 541 2.78 -1.96 22.31
C LEU A 541 4.10 -1.56 22.98
N LEU A 542 5.24 -2.13 22.54
CA LEU A 542 6.56 -1.72 23.00
C LEU A 542 6.88 -0.26 22.63
N CYS A 543 6.51 0.17 21.42
CA CYS A 543 6.68 1.57 21.00
C CYS A 543 5.82 2.51 21.85
N ILE A 544 4.57 2.14 22.14
CA ILE A 544 3.64 2.90 23.01
C ILE A 544 4.24 3.03 24.42
N LYS A 545 4.65 1.93 25.06
CA LYS A 545 5.25 1.93 26.41
C LYS A 545 6.49 2.83 26.51
N ARG A 546 7.34 2.84 25.48
CA ARG A 546 8.51 3.73 25.41
C ARG A 546 8.11 5.20 25.25
N ALA A 547 7.20 5.48 24.33
CA ALA A 547 6.71 6.84 24.09
C ALA A 547 6.03 7.45 25.33
N LEU A 548 5.18 6.70 26.04
CA LEU A 548 4.55 7.12 27.31
C LEU A 548 5.61 7.47 28.38
N LYS A 549 6.60 6.59 28.56
CA LYS A 549 7.71 6.82 29.50
C LYS A 549 8.50 8.09 29.17
N TRP A 550 8.73 8.38 27.88
CA TRP A 550 9.44 9.58 27.44
C TRP A 550 8.59 10.85 27.52
N SER A 551 7.29 10.77 27.23
CA SER A 551 6.37 11.91 27.31
C SER A 551 5.99 12.28 28.75
N LYS A 552 6.20 11.36 29.71
CA LYS A 552 5.73 11.44 31.10
C LYS A 552 4.20 11.55 31.16
N CYS A 553 3.52 10.65 30.47
CA CYS A 553 2.06 10.55 30.46
C CYS A 553 1.65 9.13 30.81
N GLU A 554 0.43 8.97 31.31
CA GLU A 554 -0.18 7.65 31.46
C GLU A 554 -1.05 7.31 30.24
N GLY A 555 -1.33 6.02 30.05
CA GLY A 555 -1.99 5.57 28.84
C GLY A 555 -2.64 4.19 29.01
N THR A 556 -3.94 4.13 28.74
CA THR A 556 -4.77 2.93 28.86
C THR A 556 -5.25 2.50 27.48
N ILE A 557 -5.12 1.22 27.14
CA ILE A 557 -5.77 0.68 25.93
C ILE A 557 -7.26 0.56 26.22
N ILE A 558 -8.07 1.28 25.44
CA ILE A 558 -9.54 1.31 25.58
C ILE A 558 -10.25 0.63 24.39
N GLY A 559 -9.51 0.20 23.38
CA GLY A 559 -10.03 -0.50 22.23
C GLY A 559 -8.92 -1.01 21.31
N GLU A 560 -9.23 -2.06 20.57
CA GLU A 560 -8.36 -2.62 19.54
C GLU A 560 -9.10 -2.58 18.20
N GLY A 561 -8.47 -1.94 17.22
CA GLY A 561 -9.00 -1.93 15.87
C GLY A 561 -8.67 -3.24 15.16
N ARG A 562 -9.53 -3.65 14.24
CA ARG A 562 -9.36 -4.88 13.44
C ARG A 562 -9.35 -4.56 11.96
N ILE A 563 -8.92 -5.55 11.17
CA ILE A 563 -9.12 -5.53 9.74
C ILE A 563 -10.62 -5.72 9.42
N SER A 564 -11.10 -5.05 8.37
CA SER A 564 -12.48 -5.16 7.90
C SER A 564 -12.85 -6.60 7.48
N SER A 565 -14.13 -6.95 7.60
CA SER A 565 -14.63 -8.32 7.38
C SER A 565 -14.56 -8.80 5.91
N ASP A 566 -14.43 -7.87 4.96
CA ASP A 566 -14.15 -8.14 3.54
C ASP A 566 -12.68 -8.52 3.26
N HIS A 567 -11.81 -8.39 4.28
CA HIS A 567 -10.42 -8.82 4.28
C HIS A 567 -10.22 -9.99 5.28
N PRO A 568 -10.84 -11.16 5.05
CA PRO A 568 -10.74 -12.29 5.96
C PRO A 568 -9.28 -12.71 6.19
N ILE A 569 -8.99 -13.12 7.42
CA ILE A 569 -7.72 -13.72 7.82
C ILE A 569 -7.87 -15.23 7.65
N HIS A 570 -6.97 -15.85 6.89
CA HIS A 570 -6.96 -17.29 6.67
C HIS A 570 -6.38 -18.01 7.90
N ILE A 571 -7.14 -18.92 8.50
CA ILE A 571 -6.81 -19.52 9.81
C ILE A 571 -5.44 -20.18 9.87
N SER A 572 -5.07 -20.97 8.85
CA SER A 572 -3.76 -21.61 8.77
C SER A 572 -2.67 -20.72 8.17
N LEU A 573 -2.94 -19.44 7.86
CA LEU A 573 -1.98 -18.53 7.21
C LEU A 573 -1.99 -17.16 7.92
N PRO A 574 -1.40 -17.06 9.13
CA PRO A 574 -1.45 -15.85 9.96
C PRO A 574 -0.80 -14.63 9.30
N GLU A 575 0.03 -14.80 8.27
CA GLU A 575 0.56 -13.74 7.43
C GLU A 575 -0.51 -12.87 6.77
N THR A 576 -1.74 -13.37 6.62
CA THR A 576 -2.90 -12.60 6.14
C THR A 576 -3.39 -11.55 7.15
N LYS A 577 -3.02 -11.66 8.44
CA LYS A 577 -3.23 -10.61 9.45
C LYS A 577 -2.10 -9.57 9.37
N TYR A 578 -2.19 -8.66 8.40
CA TYR A 578 -1.19 -7.60 8.19
C TYR A 578 -1.52 -6.26 8.85
N LEU A 579 -2.77 -6.04 9.29
CA LEU A 579 -3.22 -4.82 9.96
C LEU A 579 -3.28 -5.03 11.48
N THR A 580 -2.72 -4.09 12.24
CA THR A 580 -2.82 -4.00 13.71
C THR A 580 -3.15 -2.56 14.08
N SER A 581 -4.12 -2.35 14.96
CA SER A 581 -4.53 -1.00 15.39
C SER A 581 -4.86 -0.98 16.88
N ILE A 582 -4.41 0.05 17.60
CA ILE A 582 -4.63 0.22 19.04
C ILE A 582 -5.21 1.61 19.31
N LEU A 583 -6.27 1.69 20.13
CA LEU A 583 -6.85 2.93 20.63
C LEU A 583 -6.48 3.12 22.10
N LEU A 584 -5.81 4.23 22.39
CA LEU A 584 -5.34 4.63 23.71
C LEU A 584 -6.18 5.81 24.23
N MET A 585 -6.47 5.81 25.53
CA MET A 585 -6.76 7.02 26.28
C MET A 585 -5.47 7.48 26.97
N ILE A 586 -5.11 8.75 26.83
CA ILE A 586 -3.90 9.37 27.37
C ILE A 586 -4.29 10.36 28.47
N THR A 587 -3.60 10.28 29.60
CA THR A 587 -3.82 11.11 30.81
C THR A 587 -2.55 11.76 31.32
#